data_AF-A0A9W6W5M1-F1
#
_entry.id   AF-A0A9W6W5M1-F1
#
_cell.length_a   1.000
_cell.length_b   1.000
_cell.length_c   1.000
_cell.angle_alpha   90.00
_cell.angle_beta   90.00
_cell.angle_gamma   90.00
#
_symmetry.space_group_name_H-M   'P 1'
#
loop_
_entity.id
_entity.type
_entity.pdbx_description
1 polymer ?
#
loop_
_entity_poly.entity_id
_entity_poly.type
_entity_poly.pdbx_seq_one_letter_code
_entity_poly.pdbx_strand_id
1 'polypeptide(L)' 'MSRATFVRHFSHRTGMTVGTFLTHVRMMIAADLLTETDLTVAAVAAKVGYHSESAFGRAFRLASGSTPARFRRSSAA' A
#
# COMPACT_ATOMS: atom_id res chain seq x y z
N MET A 1 19.58 18.87 -3.59
CA MET A 1 18.60 19.11 -2.50
C MET A 1 18.84 18.08 -1.40
N SER A 2 18.86 18.47 -0.13
CA SER A 2 19.01 17.49 0.97
C SER A 2 17.69 16.73 1.22
N ARG A 3 17.77 15.57 1.89
CA ARG A 3 16.58 14.79 2.29
C ARG A 3 15.58 15.63 3.08
N ALA A 4 16.06 16.44 4.03
CA ALA A 4 15.21 17.28 4.87
C ALA A 4 14.48 18.35 4.04
N THR A 5 15.18 18.99 3.10
CA THR A 5 14.55 19.97 2.20
C THR A 5 13.49 19.29 1.34
N PHE A 6 13.77 18.10 0.78
CA PHE A 6 12.80 17.35 -0.04
C PHE A 6 11.52 17.03 0.74
N VAL A 7 11.64 16.46 1.94
CA VAL A 7 10.47 16.13 2.78
C VAL A 7 9.63 17.37 3.06
N ARG A 8 10.26 18.51 3.39
CA ARG A 8 9.53 19.76 3.64
C ARG A 8 8.78 20.25 2.40
N HIS A 9 9.44 20.27 1.24
CA HIS A 9 8.82 20.71 -0.01
C HIS A 9 7.69 19.76 -0.43
N PHE A 10 7.89 18.45 -0.27
CA PHE A 10 6.88 17.45 -0.58
C PHE A 10 5.64 17.67 0.26
N SER A 11 5.78 17.71 1.59
CA SER A 11 4.65 17.91 2.50
C SER A 11 3.93 19.23 2.25
N HIS A 12 4.68 20.31 1.96
CA HIS A 12 4.09 21.61 1.62
C HIS A 12 3.30 21.57 0.30
N ARG A 13 3.72 20.78 -0.68
CA ARG A 13 3.07 20.69 -2.00
C ARG A 13 1.89 19.72 -2.03
N THR A 14 1.95 18.61 -1.30
CA THR A 14 0.96 17.53 -1.36
C THR A 14 -0.01 17.53 -0.18
N GLY A 15 0.30 18.27 0.89
CA GLY A 15 -0.44 18.22 2.15
C GLY A 15 -0.23 16.94 2.95
N MET A 16 0.66 16.04 2.50
CA MET A 16 0.89 14.73 3.12
C MET A 16 2.38 14.48 3.36
N THR A 17 2.68 13.70 4.39
CA THR A 17 4.05 13.21 4.57
C THR A 17 4.43 12.25 3.44
N VAL A 18 5.73 12.16 3.14
CA VAL A 18 6.27 11.20 2.16
C VAL A 18 5.87 9.76 2.53
N GLY A 19 5.88 9.41 3.82
CA GLY A 19 5.52 8.06 4.28
C GLY A 19 4.04 7.73 4.06
N THR A 20 3.16 8.69 4.33
CA THR A 20 1.72 8.55 4.06
C THR A 20 1.47 8.38 2.56
N PHE A 21 2.07 9.24 1.74
CA PHE A 21 1.95 9.15 0.29
C PHE A 21 2.46 7.81 -0.26
N LEU A 22 3.65 7.38 0.18
CA LEU A 22 4.21 6.09 -0.22
C LEU A 22 3.31 4.92 0.19
N THR A 23 2.68 5.01 1.36
CA THR A 23 1.71 3.99 1.80
C THR A 23 0.52 3.93 0.85
N HIS A 24 -0.06 5.08 0.46
CA HIS A 24 -1.16 5.11 -0.51
C HIS A 24 -0.78 4.47 -1.85
N VAL A 25 0.37 4.85 -2.42
CA VAL A 25 0.85 4.28 -3.69
C VAL A 25 1.04 2.76 -3.57
N ARG A 26 1.65 2.28 -2.47
CA ARG A 26 1.81 0.84 -2.22
C ARG A 26 0.47 0.12 -2.13
N MET A 27 -0.54 0.71 -1.49
CA MET A 27 -1.85 0.09 -1.34
C MET A 27 -2.63 0.06 -2.66
N MET A 28 -2.49 1.08 -3.52
CA MET A 28 -3.05 1.05 -4.88
C MET A 28 -2.47 -0.12 -5.68
N ILE A 29 -1.14 -0.22 -5.75
CA ILE A 29 -0.47 -1.32 -6.46
C ILE A 29 -0.84 -2.68 -5.85
N ALA A 30 -0.95 -2.76 -4.52
CA ALA A 30 -1.38 -3.98 -3.86
C ALA A 30 -2.81 -4.38 -4.23
N ALA A 31 -3.73 -3.42 -4.36
CA ALA A 31 -5.11 -3.67 -4.79
C ALA A 31 -5.12 -4.26 -6.21
N ASP A 32 -4.41 -3.64 -7.15
CA ASP A 32 -4.29 -4.11 -8.54
C ASP A 32 -3.73 -5.55 -8.58
N LEU A 33 -2.64 -5.82 -7.84
CA LEU A 33 -2.06 -7.16 -7.79
C LEU A 33 -2.99 -8.19 -7.16
N LEU A 34 -3.82 -7.80 -6.17
CA LEU A 34 -4.78 -8.70 -5.54
C LEU A 34 -5.91 -9.09 -6.48
N THR A 35 -6.28 -8.22 -7.43
CA THR A 35 -7.40 -8.41 -8.36
C THR A 35 -6.98 -8.98 -9.72
N GLU A 36 -5.79 -8.63 -10.20
CA GLU A 36 -5.32 -8.98 -11.54
C GLU A 36 -4.43 -10.24 -11.57
N THR A 37 -4.06 -10.78 -10.41
CA THR A 37 -3.13 -11.91 -10.31
C THR A 37 -3.53 -12.93 -9.24
N ASP A 38 -3.07 -14.16 -9.42
CA ASP A 38 -3.21 -15.25 -8.45
C ASP A 38 -2.10 -15.29 -7.38
N LEU A 39 -1.29 -14.22 -7.28
CA LEU A 39 -0.21 -14.15 -6.28
C LEU A 39 -0.76 -14.36 -4.87
N THR A 40 -0.03 -15.04 -3.99
CA THR A 40 -0.43 -15.13 -2.58
C THR A 40 -0.40 -13.76 -1.91
N VAL A 41 -1.17 -13.57 -0.84
CA VAL A 41 -1.17 -12.32 -0.07
C VAL A 41 0.24 -11.98 0.44
N ALA A 42 1.01 -12.98 0.86
CA ALA A 42 2.42 -12.85 1.21
C ALA A 42 3.30 -12.36 0.05
N ALA A 43 3.11 -12.89 -1.16
CA ALA A 43 3.86 -12.46 -2.35
C ALA A 43 3.53 -11.00 -2.73
N VAL A 44 2.26 -10.61 -2.65
CA VAL A 44 1.84 -9.22 -2.86
C VAL A 44 2.50 -8.31 -1.81
N ALA A 45 2.46 -8.69 -0.53
CA ALA A 45 3.09 -7.93 0.54
C ALA A 45 4.58 -7.67 0.27
N ALA A 46 5.33 -8.72 -0.10
CA ALA A 46 6.74 -8.60 -0.46
C ALA A 46 6.95 -7.67 -1.66
N LYS A 47 6.12 -7.79 -2.71
CA LYS A 47 6.21 -6.98 -3.93
C LYS A 47 5.95 -5.49 -3.70
N VAL A 48 5.12 -5.14 -2.70
CA VAL A 48 4.89 -3.74 -2.29
C VAL A 48 5.78 -3.29 -1.12
N GLY A 49 6.81 -4.08 -0.77
CA GLY A 49 7.86 -3.70 0.17
C GLY A 49 7.55 -3.94 1.65
N TYR A 50 6.66 -4.88 1.96
CA TYR A 50 6.39 -5.35 3.32
C TYR A 50 7.04 -6.71 3.55
N HIS A 51 7.83 -6.82 4.61
CA HIS A 51 8.48 -8.08 5.02
C HIS A 51 7.56 -8.94 5.90
N SER A 52 6.45 -8.38 6.36
CA SER A 52 5.49 -9.03 7.25
C SER A 52 4.10 -8.94 6.64
N GLU A 53 3.48 -10.10 6.42
CA GLU A 53 2.11 -10.20 5.91
C GLU A 53 1.10 -9.60 6.88
N SER A 54 1.33 -9.71 8.19
CA SER A 54 0.45 -9.11 9.20
C SER A 54 0.56 -7.57 9.19
N ALA A 55 1.77 -7.02 9.05
CA ALA A 55 1.97 -5.58 8.90
C ALA A 55 1.32 -5.04 7.62
N PHE A 56 1.48 -5.77 6.50
CA PHE A 56 0.80 -5.47 5.25
C PHE A 56 -0.72 -5.51 5.40
N GLY A 57 -1.27 -6.58 5.97
CA GLY A 57 -2.71 -6.76 6.14
C GLY A 57 -3.34 -5.67 7.00
N ARG A 58 -2.64 -5.20 8.05
CA ARG A 58 -3.08 -4.05 8.86
C ARG A 58 -3.06 -2.75 8.06
N ALA A 59 -1.99 -2.45 7.34
CA ALA A 59 -1.87 -1.25 6.52
C ALA A 59 -2.90 -1.23 5.40
N PHE A 60 -3.10 -2.36 4.72
CA PHE A 60 -4.07 -2.52 3.65
C PHE A 60 -5.49 -2.32 4.16
N ARG A 61 -5.86 -2.94 5.28
CA ARG A 61 -7.19 -2.73 5.87
C ARG A 61 -7.44 -1.28 6.25
N LEU A 62 -6.42 -0.59 6.77
CA LEU A 62 -6.55 0.83 7.11
C LEU A 62 -6.79 1.70 5.87
N ALA A 63 -6.21 1.34 4.72
CA ALA A 63 -6.32 2.08 3.48
C ALA A 63 -7.57 1.73 2.65
N SER A 64 -7.97 0.46 2.60
CA SER A 64 -9.04 -0.05 1.72
C SER A 64 -10.33 -0.44 2.45
N GLY A 65 -10.34 -0.41 3.79
CA GLY A 65 -11.47 -0.80 4.62
C GLY A 65 -11.68 -2.31 4.76
N SER A 66 -10.89 -3.16 4.08
CA SER A 66 -11.04 -4.62 4.15
C SER A 66 -9.68 -5.35 4.14
N THR A 67 -9.66 -6.63 4.54
CA THR A 67 -8.41 -7.41 4.45
C THR A 67 -8.04 -7.73 3.00
N PRO A 68 -6.75 -7.92 2.67
CA PRO A 68 -6.33 -8.33 1.34
C PRO A 68 -7.11 -9.54 0.79
N ALA A 69 -7.28 -10.58 1.62
CA ALA A 69 -8.01 -11.77 1.24
C ALA A 69 -9.51 -11.53 1.00
N ARG A 70 -10.14 -10.62 1.77
CA ARG A 70 -11.55 -10.26 1.55
C ARG A 70 -11.70 -9.40 0.30
N PHE A 71 -10.80 -8.44 0.09
CA PHE A 71 -10.76 -7.57 -1.07
C PHE A 71 -10.67 -8.37 -2.38
N ARG A 72 -9.77 -9.36 -2.44
CA ARG A 72 -9.69 -10.28 -3.58
C ARG A 72 -11.01 -10.99 -3.86
N ARG A 73 -11.65 -11.53 -2.83
CA ARG A 73 -12.92 -12.27 -3.00
C ARG A 73 -14.07 -11.38 -3.46
N SER A 74 -14.10 -10.11 -3.08
CA SER A 74 -15.15 -9.18 -3.53
C SER A 74 -15.00 -8.73 -4.98
N SER A 75 -13.78 -8.78 -5.54
CA SER A 75 -13.52 -8.40 -6.93
C SER A 75 -13.65 -9.56 -7.91
N ALA A 76 -13.74 -10.81 -7.43
CA ALA A 76 -13.90 -12.01 -8.24
C ALA A 76 -15.38 -12.40 -8.47
N ALA A 77 -16.32 -11.45 -8.28
CA ALA A 77 -17.74 -11.59 -8.61
C ALA A 77 -18.03 -10.90 -9.94
#